data_AF-U9SWD2-F1
#
_entry.id   AF-U9SWD2-F1
#
_cell.length_a   1.000
_cell.length_b   1.000
_cell.length_c   1.000
_cell.angle_alpha   90.00
_cell.angle_beta   90.00
_cell.angle_gamma   90.00
#
_symmetry.space_group_name_H-M   'P 1'
#
loop_
_entity.id
_entity.type
_entity.pdbx_description
1 polymer ?
#
loop_
_entity_poly.entity_id
_entity_poly.type
_entity_poly.pdbx_seq_one_letter_code
_entity_poly.pdbx_strand_id
1 'polypeptide(L)'
;MKLPKYDGNIHPNEWIKQIQICCFLKKIVYCGDNILNNDALWIISNNNITNLITFQNSITLKHKSSSNNYLSVDSDYKACGGNEGLTIDWTLQHSKNERNYLESKDNVLLKISFGKNTNVKNLTLRSHENILKIDNNDYQEVFAHENRIGGIDEWCIELIE
;
A
#
# COMPACT_ATOMS: atom_id res chain seq x y z
N MET A 1 -7.28 -13.75 10.32
CA MET A 1 -8.76 -13.70 10.34
C MET A 1 -9.27 -13.34 8.94
N LYS A 2 -10.20 -14.10 8.35
CA LYS A 2 -10.73 -13.82 6.99
C LYS A 2 -11.69 -12.61 7.00
N LEU A 3 -11.81 -11.89 5.89
CA LEU A 3 -12.85 -10.86 5.75
C LEU A 3 -14.24 -11.52 5.76
N PRO A 4 -15.23 -10.96 6.47
CA PRO A 4 -16.57 -11.53 6.50
C PRO A 4 -17.23 -11.42 5.12
N LYS A 5 -17.65 -12.55 4.54
CA LYS A 5 -18.40 -12.55 3.28
C LYS A 5 -19.88 -12.29 3.57
N TYR A 6 -20.54 -11.44 2.77
CA TYR A 6 -21.98 -11.25 2.91
C TYR A 6 -22.71 -12.54 2.53
N ASP A 7 -23.49 -13.08 3.46
CA ASP A 7 -24.21 -14.36 3.31
C ASP A 7 -25.75 -14.18 3.29
N GLY A 8 -26.23 -12.95 3.38
CA GLY A 8 -27.66 -12.62 3.40
C GLY A 8 -28.36 -12.84 4.75
N ASN A 9 -27.67 -13.37 5.76
CA ASN A 9 -28.26 -13.65 7.08
C ASN A 9 -28.18 -12.46 8.05
N ILE A 10 -27.42 -11.43 7.69
CA ILE A 10 -27.21 -10.20 8.48
C ILE A 10 -27.79 -9.02 7.69
N HIS A 11 -28.35 -8.04 8.41
CA HIS A 11 -28.84 -6.82 7.77
C HIS A 11 -27.68 -6.08 7.05
N PRO A 12 -27.84 -5.58 5.81
CA PRO A 12 -26.76 -4.95 5.05
C PRO A 12 -25.97 -3.90 5.83
N ASN A 13 -26.66 -3.00 6.54
CA ASN A 13 -26.02 -1.98 7.37
C ASN A 13 -25.16 -2.54 8.52
N GLU A 14 -25.55 -3.68 9.09
CA GLU A 14 -24.75 -4.34 10.15
C GLU A 14 -23.53 -5.05 9.55
N TRP A 15 -23.69 -5.66 8.38
CA TRP A 15 -22.56 -6.25 7.66
C TRP A 15 -21.56 -5.17 7.21
N ILE A 16 -22.04 -4.03 6.71
CA ILE A 16 -21.19 -2.87 6.35
C ILE A 16 -20.41 -2.39 7.58
N LYS A 17 -21.05 -2.25 8.74
CA LYS A 17 -20.35 -1.90 9.99
C LYS A 17 -19.28 -2.93 10.35
N GLN A 18 -19.56 -4.23 10.20
CA GLN A 18 -18.57 -5.27 10.46
C GLN A 18 -17.38 -5.20 9.50
N ILE A 19 -17.61 -4.93 8.22
CA ILE A 19 -16.57 -4.72 7.21
C ILE A 19 -15.75 -3.48 7.55
N GLN A 20 -16.41 -2.35 7.84
CA GLN A 20 -15.73 -1.11 8.24
C GLN A 20 -14.87 -1.31 9.49
N ILE A 21 -15.40 -2.00 10.50
CA ILE A 21 -14.63 -2.39 11.70
C ILE A 21 -13.46 -3.31 11.32
N CYS A 22 -13.66 -4.28 10.43
CA CYS A 22 -12.58 -5.17 10.00
C CYS A 22 -11.48 -4.43 9.24
N CYS A 23 -11.84 -3.53 8.32
CA CYS A 23 -10.91 -2.67 7.58
C CYS A 23 -10.21 -1.67 8.51
N PHE A 24 -10.91 -1.11 9.50
CA PHE A 24 -10.34 -0.22 10.51
C PHE A 24 -9.36 -0.96 11.43
N LEU A 25 -9.73 -2.14 11.92
CA LEU A 25 -8.88 -2.96 12.80
C LEU A 25 -7.67 -3.54 12.07
N LYS A 26 -7.83 -3.96 10.81
CA LYS A 26 -6.75 -4.52 9.99
C LYS A 26 -5.97 -3.47 9.20
N LYS A 27 -6.46 -2.23 9.17
CA LYS A 27 -5.89 -1.10 8.42
C LYS A 27 -5.57 -1.50 6.98
N ILE A 28 -6.53 -2.13 6.31
CA ILE A 28 -6.32 -2.72 4.97
C ILE A 28 -6.00 -1.62 3.97
N VAL A 29 -5.02 -1.85 3.10
CA VAL A 29 -4.72 -0.99 1.96
C VAL A 29 -5.31 -1.62 0.70
N TYR A 30 -6.03 -0.82 -0.07
CA TYR A 30 -6.69 -1.22 -1.31
C TYR A 30 -6.63 -0.07 -2.33
N CYS A 31 -6.90 -0.37 -3.60
CA CYS A 31 -7.02 0.63 -4.66
C CYS A 31 -8.23 0.36 -5.56
N GLY A 32 -8.44 1.22 -6.55
CA GLY A 32 -9.56 1.14 -7.49
C GLY A 32 -10.71 2.11 -7.20
N ASP A 33 -10.56 2.98 -6.21
CA ASP A 33 -11.47 4.13 -6.07
C ASP A 33 -11.13 5.19 -7.14
N ASN A 34 -12.16 5.76 -7.75
CA ASN A 34 -12.02 6.81 -8.76
C ASN A 34 -12.03 8.21 -8.12
N ILE A 35 -12.24 8.31 -6.81
CA ILE A 35 -12.32 9.57 -6.07
C ILE A 35 -10.98 9.87 -5.42
N LEU A 36 -10.33 10.97 -5.84
CA LEU A 36 -9.21 11.54 -5.10
C LEU A 36 -9.76 12.24 -3.84
N ASN A 37 -9.61 11.61 -2.68
CA ASN A 37 -9.96 12.17 -1.38
C ASN A 37 -8.81 11.99 -0.39
N ASN A 38 -8.97 12.45 0.86
CA ASN A 38 -7.92 12.36 1.87
C ASN A 38 -7.46 10.92 2.21
N ASP A 39 -8.27 9.90 1.94
CA ASP A 39 -7.94 8.49 2.15
C ASP A 39 -7.09 7.90 1.01
N ALA A 40 -7.00 8.60 -0.13
CA ALA A 40 -6.11 8.25 -1.23
C ALA A 40 -4.70 8.89 -1.07
N LEU A 41 -4.52 9.79 -0.10
CA LEU A 41 -3.31 10.59 0.03
C LEU A 41 -2.29 9.99 1.00
N TRP A 42 -1.04 9.94 0.55
CA TRP A 42 0.10 9.46 1.33
C TRP A 42 1.20 10.52 1.35
N ILE A 43 1.74 10.78 2.54
CA ILE A 43 2.87 11.68 2.75
C ILE A 43 4.14 10.86 2.59
N ILE A 44 4.95 11.21 1.60
CA ILE A 44 6.28 10.62 1.40
C ILE A 44 7.27 11.36 2.29
N SER A 45 7.98 10.61 3.14
CA SER A 45 9.08 11.12 3.94
C SER A 45 10.34 10.32 3.67
N ASN A 46 11.48 11.00 3.57
CA ASN A 46 12.80 10.37 3.60
C ASN A 46 13.63 11.00 4.72
N ASN A 47 14.72 10.34 5.13
CA ASN A 47 15.62 10.87 6.16
C ASN A 47 16.69 11.82 5.58
N ASN A 48 16.47 12.37 4.37
CA ASN A 48 17.47 13.21 3.72
C ASN A 48 17.36 14.67 4.14
N ILE A 49 18.49 15.36 4.05
CA ILE A 49 18.60 16.80 4.30
C ILE A 49 17.93 17.61 3.17
N THR A 50 17.78 17.02 1.98
CA THR A 50 17.18 17.66 0.81
C THR A 50 15.71 17.27 0.67
N ASN A 51 14.89 18.19 0.14
CA ASN A 51 13.49 17.92 -0.20
C ASN A 51 13.33 16.98 -1.43
N LEU A 52 14.42 16.38 -1.91
CA LEU A 52 14.42 15.53 -3.10
C LEU A 52 14.25 14.07 -2.67
N ILE A 53 13.24 13.40 -3.23
CA ILE A 53 13.08 11.95 -3.09
C ILE A 53 13.92 11.27 -4.18
N THR A 54 14.85 10.40 -3.79
CA THR A 54 15.70 9.65 -4.73
C THR A 54 15.43 8.15 -4.67
N PHE A 55 15.57 7.47 -5.80
CA PHE A 55 15.24 6.05 -5.96
C PHE A 55 16.14 5.08 -5.14
N GLN A 56 17.24 5.57 -4.57
CA GLN A 56 18.16 4.75 -3.78
C GLN A 56 17.91 4.83 -2.28
N ASN A 57 17.05 5.73 -1.84
CA ASN A 57 16.87 6.03 -0.43
C ASN A 57 15.63 5.35 0.12
N SER A 58 15.72 4.98 1.41
CA SER A 58 14.53 4.53 2.15
C SER A 58 13.56 5.70 2.27
N ILE A 59 12.30 5.41 1.97
CA ILE A 59 11.17 6.28 2.19
C ILE A 59 10.17 5.61 3.12
N THR A 60 9.37 6.43 3.78
CA THR A 60 8.15 5.99 4.46
C THR A 60 6.96 6.66 3.80
N LEU A 61 5.83 5.96 3.78
CA LEU A 61 4.57 6.44 3.22
C LEU A 61 3.57 6.53 4.35
N LYS A 62 3.31 7.73 4.88
CA LYS A 62 2.33 7.94 5.95
C LYS A 62 0.97 8.26 5.36
N HIS A 63 -0.04 7.48 5.71
CA HIS A 63 -1.40 7.75 5.25
C HIS A 63 -1.92 9.07 5.85
N LYS A 64 -2.41 9.98 5.00
CA LYS A 64 -2.70 11.37 5.37
C LYS A 64 -3.86 11.49 6.37
N SER A 65 -4.94 10.74 6.17
CA SER A 65 -6.17 10.89 6.99
C SER A 65 -6.12 10.10 8.31
N SER A 66 -5.26 9.07 8.41
CA SER A 66 -5.22 8.23 9.61
C SER A 66 -4.18 8.68 10.64
N SER A 67 -4.48 8.43 11.92
CA SER A 67 -3.54 8.65 13.02
C SER A 67 -2.40 7.62 13.01
N ASN A 68 -1.27 7.99 12.40
CA ASN A 68 0.02 7.27 12.45
C ASN A 68 0.08 5.88 11.77
N ASN A 69 -0.67 5.68 10.68
CA ASN A 69 -0.46 4.49 9.84
C ASN A 69 0.53 4.79 8.72
N TYR A 70 1.56 3.94 8.60
CA TYR A 70 2.48 3.91 7.49
C TYR A 70 2.15 2.74 6.56
N LEU A 71 2.47 2.83 5.27
CA LEU A 71 2.34 1.67 4.39
C LEU A 71 3.31 0.59 4.87
N SER A 72 2.77 -0.59 5.13
CA SER A 72 3.50 -1.77 5.59
C SER A 72 2.92 -2.99 4.90
N VAL A 73 3.55 -4.14 5.12
CA VAL A 73 2.96 -5.45 4.81
C VAL A 73 2.89 -6.31 6.06
N ASP A 74 1.90 -7.21 6.12
CA ASP A 74 1.78 -8.21 7.18
C ASP A 74 2.56 -9.50 6.86
N SER A 75 2.41 -10.53 7.71
CA SER A 75 3.09 -11.83 7.52
C SER A 75 2.65 -12.59 6.27
N ASP A 76 1.46 -12.29 5.74
CA ASP A 76 0.91 -12.85 4.51
C ASP A 76 1.20 -11.94 3.30
N TYR A 77 2.05 -10.92 3.51
CA TYR A 77 2.42 -9.87 2.57
C TYR A 77 1.27 -8.97 2.11
N LYS A 78 0.12 -8.98 2.80
CA LYS A 78 -0.97 -8.05 2.50
C LYS A 78 -0.58 -6.65 2.95
N ALA A 79 -0.85 -5.66 2.11
CA ALA A 79 -0.56 -4.28 2.46
C ALA A 79 -1.51 -3.79 3.55
N CYS A 80 -0.95 -3.16 4.57
CA CYS A 80 -1.68 -2.67 5.73
C CYS A 80 -1.06 -1.38 6.27
N GLY A 81 -1.83 -0.69 7.10
CA GLY A 81 -1.34 0.40 7.92
C GLY A 81 -0.50 -0.12 9.09
N GLY A 82 0.81 0.08 9.02
CA GLY A 82 1.75 -0.27 10.08
C GLY A 82 1.98 0.86 11.08
N ASN A 83 2.25 0.45 12.32
CA ASN A 83 2.73 1.29 13.41
C ASN A 83 4.15 0.83 13.82
N GLU A 84 4.70 1.41 14.88
CA GLU A 84 5.95 0.97 15.51
C GLU A 84 5.99 -0.57 15.69
N GLY A 85 6.96 -1.22 15.04
CA GLY A 85 7.17 -2.67 15.09
C GLY A 85 6.98 -3.43 13.77
N LEU A 86 6.38 -2.83 12.75
CA LEU A 86 6.36 -3.37 11.38
C LEU A 86 7.42 -2.74 10.49
N THR A 87 7.80 -3.43 9.41
CA THR A 87 8.67 -2.88 8.36
C THR A 87 7.90 -1.85 7.55
N ILE A 88 8.32 -0.59 7.62
CA ILE A 88 7.69 0.56 6.95
C ILE A 88 8.63 1.27 5.96
N ASP A 89 9.86 0.78 5.86
CA ASP A 89 10.89 1.29 4.97
C ASP A 89 10.68 0.72 3.56
N TRP A 90 10.38 1.61 2.62
CA TRP A 90 10.23 1.29 1.21
C TRP A 90 11.36 1.90 0.39
N THR A 91 11.65 1.30 -0.76
CA THR A 91 12.51 1.87 -1.79
C THR A 91 11.72 2.00 -3.08
N LEU A 92 11.96 3.09 -3.79
CA LEU A 92 11.35 3.33 -5.10
C LEU A 92 12.34 2.96 -6.18
N GLN A 93 11.95 2.17 -7.16
CA GLN A 93 12.77 1.93 -8.35
C GLN A 93 12.07 2.51 -9.57
N HIS A 94 12.73 3.46 -10.25
CA HIS A 94 12.22 3.98 -11.51
C HIS A 94 12.18 2.89 -12.58
N SER A 95 11.04 2.71 -13.23
CA SER A 95 10.89 1.62 -14.19
C SER A 95 11.82 1.73 -15.40
N LYS A 96 12.12 2.95 -15.85
CA LYS A 96 13.00 3.20 -17.01
C LYS A 96 14.45 3.50 -16.66
N ASN A 97 14.79 3.65 -15.37
CA ASN A 97 16.13 4.04 -14.89
C ASN A 97 16.74 5.31 -15.56
N GLU A 98 15.93 6.30 -15.97
CA GLU A 98 16.40 7.48 -16.72
C GLU A 98 17.02 8.56 -15.82
N ARG A 99 16.61 8.61 -14.54
CA ARG A 99 17.06 9.58 -13.53
C ARG A 99 17.06 8.96 -12.13
N ASN A 100 17.69 9.64 -11.17
CA ASN A 100 17.83 9.17 -9.79
C ASN A 100 16.88 9.83 -8.78
N TYR A 101 15.97 10.69 -9.23
CA TYR A 101 14.99 11.37 -8.39
C TYR A 101 13.56 11.23 -8.92
N LEU A 102 12.60 11.31 -8.01
CA LEU A 102 11.17 11.19 -8.27
C LEU A 102 10.58 12.53 -8.75
N GLU A 103 9.78 12.49 -9.81
CA GLU A 103 8.81 13.54 -10.12
C GLU A 103 7.40 12.97 -10.28
N SER A 104 6.42 13.87 -10.33
CA SER A 104 5.04 13.50 -10.64
C SER A 104 4.95 12.82 -12.03
N LYS A 105 4.10 11.81 -12.13
CA LYS A 105 3.89 10.92 -13.28
C LYS A 105 5.00 9.91 -13.56
N ASP A 106 5.96 9.76 -12.64
CA ASP A 106 6.90 8.65 -12.72
C ASP A 106 6.20 7.32 -12.44
N ASN A 107 6.50 6.33 -13.28
CA ASN A 107 6.17 4.94 -13.01
C ASN A 107 7.31 4.30 -12.22
N VAL A 108 6.97 3.74 -11.07
CA VAL A 108 7.93 3.19 -10.11
C VAL A 108 7.48 1.84 -9.60
N LEU A 109 8.45 1.04 -9.18
CA LEU A 109 8.21 -0.13 -8.35
C LEU A 109 8.40 0.27 -6.88
N LEU A 110 7.44 -0.05 -6.03
CA LEU A 110 7.58 0.07 -4.56
C LEU A 110 8.10 -1.26 -4.02
N LYS A 111 9.28 -1.22 -3.40
CA LYS A 111 9.97 -2.40 -2.88
C LYS A 111 10.20 -2.32 -1.38
N ILE A 112 10.04 -3.46 -0.70
CA ILE A 112 10.24 -3.60 0.74
C ILE A 112 11.07 -4.84 1.05
N SER A 113 12.03 -4.72 1.97
CA SER A 113 12.77 -5.86 2.51
C SER A 113 12.10 -6.36 3.79
N PHE A 114 11.39 -7.48 3.70
CA PHE A 114 10.58 -8.03 4.78
C PHE A 114 11.17 -9.32 5.35
N GLY A 115 11.27 -9.41 6.67
CA GLY A 115 11.78 -10.59 7.38
C GLY A 115 12.76 -10.23 8.50
N LYS A 116 13.32 -11.25 9.15
CA LYS A 116 14.34 -11.10 10.19
C LYS A 116 15.55 -11.99 9.89
N ASN A 117 16.73 -11.53 10.30
CA ASN A 117 17.99 -12.26 10.22
C ASN A 117 18.32 -12.74 8.79
N THR A 118 18.48 -14.05 8.58
CA THR A 118 18.90 -14.64 7.30
C THR A 118 17.76 -14.85 6.31
N ASN A 119 16.50 -14.66 6.72
CA ASN A 119 15.31 -14.89 5.89
C ASN A 119 14.66 -13.57 5.45
N VAL A 120 15.47 -12.62 5.01
CA VAL A 120 14.98 -11.36 4.43
C VAL A 120 14.56 -11.61 2.99
N LYS A 121 13.33 -11.20 2.68
CA LYS A 121 12.73 -11.29 1.35
C LYS A 121 12.56 -9.89 0.77
N ASN A 122 12.83 -9.74 -0.51
CA ASN A 122 12.62 -8.49 -1.23
C ASN A 122 11.31 -8.58 -1.99
N LEU A 123 10.31 -7.84 -1.53
CA LEU A 123 8.96 -7.87 -2.07
C LEU A 123 8.66 -6.63 -2.90
N THR A 124 7.82 -6.78 -3.92
CA THR A 124 7.30 -5.69 -4.75
C THR A 124 5.80 -5.54 -4.54
N LEU A 125 5.30 -4.31 -4.42
CA LEU A 125 3.89 -4.00 -4.20
C LEU A 125 3.05 -4.17 -5.49
N ARG A 126 1.87 -4.79 -5.38
CA ARG A 126 0.93 -5.10 -6.48
C ARG A 126 -0.52 -4.96 -6.03
N SER A 127 -1.44 -4.70 -6.97
CA SER A 127 -2.89 -4.66 -6.72
C SER A 127 -3.79 -5.35 -7.75
N HIS A 128 -3.28 -5.73 -8.92
CA HIS A 128 -4.14 -5.97 -10.09
C HIS A 128 -4.89 -7.31 -10.16
N GLU A 129 -4.64 -8.27 -9.26
CA GLU A 129 -5.11 -9.66 -9.42
C GLU A 129 -6.19 -10.09 -8.42
N ASN A 130 -6.38 -9.36 -7.31
CA ASN A 130 -7.27 -9.77 -6.22
C ASN A 130 -8.38 -8.75 -5.97
N ILE A 131 -9.63 -9.16 -6.24
CA ILE A 131 -10.81 -8.30 -6.01
C ILE A 131 -11.24 -8.36 -4.54
N LEU A 132 -11.36 -7.19 -3.93
CA LEU A 132 -11.90 -6.94 -2.61
C LEU A 132 -13.27 -6.27 -2.73
N LYS A 133 -14.35 -6.94 -2.31
CA LYS A 133 -15.70 -6.35 -2.31
C LYS A 133 -15.96 -5.60 -1.00
N ILE A 134 -16.21 -4.29 -1.08
CA ILE A 134 -16.64 -3.45 0.05
C ILE A 134 -17.88 -2.68 -0.40
N ASP A 135 -18.99 -2.83 0.33
CA ASP A 135 -20.25 -2.11 0.06
C ASP A 135 -20.72 -2.18 -1.41
N ASN A 136 -20.72 -3.39 -1.99
CA ASN A 136 -21.02 -3.68 -3.40
C ASN A 136 -20.09 -3.03 -4.44
N ASN A 137 -19.07 -2.30 -4.02
CA ASN A 137 -18.01 -1.82 -4.90
C ASN A 137 -16.88 -2.85 -4.97
N ASP A 138 -16.30 -2.96 -6.17
CA ASP A 138 -15.17 -3.83 -6.45
C ASP A 138 -13.88 -3.01 -6.34
N TYR A 139 -13.09 -3.32 -5.32
CA TYR A 139 -11.75 -2.77 -5.11
C TYR A 139 -10.71 -3.84 -5.41
N GLN A 140 -9.46 -3.41 -5.43
CA GLN A 140 -8.29 -4.25 -5.59
C GLN A 140 -7.53 -4.34 -4.26
N GLU A 141 -7.36 -5.56 -3.73
CA GLU A 141 -6.52 -5.77 -2.54
C GLU A 141 -5.05 -5.53 -2.92
N VAL A 142 -4.35 -4.72 -2.12
CA VAL A 142 -2.93 -4.45 -2.31
C VAL A 142 -2.12 -5.44 -1.48
N PHE A 143 -1.08 -6.02 -2.07
CA PHE A 143 -0.19 -6.97 -1.42
C PHE A 143 1.21 -6.88 -2.04
N ALA A 144 2.21 -7.44 -1.37
CA ALA A 144 3.55 -7.54 -1.89
C ALA A 144 3.90 -9.00 -2.24
N HIS A 145 4.84 -9.20 -3.18
CA HIS A 145 5.20 -10.53 -3.65
C HIS A 145 6.67 -10.64 -4.06
N GLU A 146 7.14 -11.90 -4.14
CA GLU A 146 8.47 -12.27 -4.66
C GLU A 146 8.43 -12.74 -6.12
N ASN A 147 7.23 -12.82 -6.71
CA ASN A 147 7.04 -13.30 -8.07
C ASN A 147 7.70 -12.38 -9.10
N ARG A 148 7.83 -12.89 -10.34
CA ARG A 148 8.35 -12.14 -11.47
C ARG A 148 7.59 -10.81 -11.64
N ILE A 149 8.38 -9.75 -11.80
CA ILE A 149 7.88 -8.39 -11.99
C ILE A 149 7.33 -8.24 -13.42
N GLY A 150 6.17 -7.60 -13.55
CA GLY A 150 5.50 -7.25 -14.81
C GLY A 150 4.86 -5.86 -14.74
N GLY A 151 4.17 -5.44 -15.81
CA GLY A 151 3.61 -4.08 -15.90
C GLY A 151 2.52 -3.76 -14.87
N ILE A 152 1.92 -4.77 -14.24
CA ILE A 152 0.93 -4.60 -13.16
C ILE A 152 1.56 -4.34 -11.78
N ASP A 153 2.88 -4.27 -11.71
CA ASP A 153 3.63 -3.95 -10.48
C ASP A 153 4.07 -2.48 -10.44
N GLU A 154 3.85 -1.76 -11.55
CA GLU A 154 4.23 -0.37 -11.71
C GLU A 154 3.15 0.55 -11.16
N TRP A 155 3.56 1.48 -10.30
CA TRP A 155 2.72 2.50 -9.72
C TRP A 155 3.08 3.85 -10.31
N CYS A 156 2.08 4.60 -10.78
CA CYS A 156 2.25 6.00 -11.18
C CYS A 156 2.16 6.88 -9.94
N ILE A 157 3.19 7.67 -9.66
CA ILE A 157 3.19 8.60 -8.52
C ILE A 157 2.70 9.98 -8.96
N GLU A 158 1.60 10.45 -8.39
CA GLU A 158 1.13 11.82 -8.55
C GLU A 158 1.48 12.65 -7.31
N LEU A 159 2.40 13.60 -7.46
CA LEU A 159 2.78 14.53 -6.39
C LEU A 159 1.79 15.70 -6.38
N ILE A 160 1.30 16.05 -5.20
CA ILE A 160 0.34 17.14 -4.97
C ILE A 160 1.03 18.18 -4.08
N GLU A 161 1.00 19.44 -4.51
CA GLU A 161 1.55 20.60 -3.79
C GLU A 161 0.60 21.10 -2.68
#